data_AF-A0A6B3CH55-F1
#
_entry.id   AF-A0A6B3CH55-F1
#
_cell.length_a   1.000
_cell.length_b   1.000
_cell.length_c   1.000
_cell.angle_alpha   90.00
_cell.angle_beta   90.00
_cell.angle_gamma   90.00
#
_symmetry.space_group_name_H-M   'P 1'
#
loop_
_entity.id
_entity.type
_entity.pdbx_description
1 polymer ?
#
loop_
_entity_poly.entity_id
_entity_poly.type
_entity_poly.pdbx_seq_one_letter_code
_entity_poly.pdbx_strand_id
1 'polypeptide(L)' 'GYPVLVRPSYVLGGRGMEIVYDETRLEAYIAESTEISPSRPVLVDRFLDDAIEIDVDALYDGEELYLGGVMEHI' A
#
# COMPACT_ATOMS: atom_id res chain seq x y z
N GLY A 1 -0.02 9.75 -13.57
CA GLY A 1 1.11 9.40 -14.46
C GLY A 1 1.87 8.26 -13.82
N TYR A 2 2.43 7.37 -14.62
CA TYR A 2 3.19 6.22 -14.16
C TYR A 2 4.61 6.60 -13.68
N PRO A 3 5.27 5.79 -12.83
CA PRO A 3 4.76 4.55 -12.23
C PRO A 3 3.74 4.78 -11.09
N VAL A 4 2.85 3.80 -10.91
CA VAL A 4 1.87 3.76 -9.82
C VAL A 4 2.09 2.51 -8.96
N LEU A 5 1.83 2.62 -7.66
CA LEU A 5 1.80 1.48 -6.75
C LEU A 5 0.36 1.01 -6.59
N VAL A 6 0.12 -0.25 -6.94
CA VAL A 6 -1.18 -0.91 -6.81
C VAL A 6 -1.21 -1.73 -5.52
N ARG A 7 -2.22 -1.50 -4.67
CA ARG A 7 -2.33 -2.08 -3.32
C ARG A 7 -3.71 -2.73 -3.10
N PRO A 8 -3.79 -4.07 -3.04
CA PRO A 8 -4.99 -4.76 -2.58
C PRO A 8 -5.39 -4.34 -1.16
N SER A 9 -6.70 -4.29 -0.90
CA SER A 9 -7.20 -4.14 0.48
C SER A 9 -7.13 -5.46 1.26
N TYR A 10 -6.98 -5.36 2.59
CA TYR A 10 -7.03 -6.50 3.52
C TYR A 10 -5.91 -7.54 3.32
N VAL A 11 -4.74 -7.11 2.87
CA VAL A 11 -3.51 -7.92 2.80
C VAL A 11 -2.46 -7.35 3.75
N LEU A 12 -1.57 -8.21 4.23
CA LEU A 12 -0.43 -7.83 5.08
C LEU A 12 0.88 -8.18 4.37
N GLY A 13 1.92 -7.42 4.66
CA GLY A 13 3.28 -7.66 4.18
C GLY A 13 3.45 -7.48 2.67
N GLY A 14 2.73 -6.53 2.06
CA GLY A 14 2.86 -6.21 0.65
C GLY A 14 2.39 -7.30 -0.32
N ARG A 15 1.65 -8.31 0.16
CA ARG A 15 1.16 -9.40 -0.69
C ARG A 15 0.28 -8.86 -1.81
N GLY A 16 0.66 -9.14 -3.05
CA GLY A 16 -0.05 -8.69 -4.24
C GLY A 16 0.12 -7.20 -4.54
N MET A 17 0.99 -6.48 -3.83
CA MET A 17 1.36 -5.13 -4.24
C MET A 17 2.26 -5.18 -5.47
N GLU A 18 2.08 -4.24 -6.39
CA GLU A 18 2.87 -4.17 -7.63
C GLU A 18 3.13 -2.70 -8.03
N ILE A 19 4.36 -2.41 -8.46
CA ILE A 19 4.71 -1.14 -9.11
C ILE A 19 4.43 -1.31 -10.60
N VAL A 20 3.49 -0.54 -11.11
CA VAL A 20 3.00 -0.61 -12.48
C VAL A 20 3.50 0.60 -13.28
N TYR A 21 4.11 0.35 -14.43
CA TYR A 21 4.81 1.36 -15.23
C TYR A 21 4.00 1.86 -16.44
N ASP A 22 2.92 1.18 -16.79
CA ASP A 22 2.07 1.52 -17.93
C ASP A 22 0.64 1.02 -17.76
N GLU A 23 -0.24 1.50 -18.63
CA GLU A 23 -1.67 1.21 -18.59
C GLU A 23 -1.99 -0.24 -18.93
N THR A 24 -1.27 -0.84 -19.88
CA THR A 24 -1.48 -2.24 -20.26
C THR A 24 -1.20 -3.17 -19.09
N ARG A 25 -0.17 -2.90 -18.30
CA ARG A 25 0.14 -3.68 -17.10
C ARG A 25 -0.88 -3.46 -15.99
N LEU A 26 -1.40 -2.24 -15.84
CA LEU A 26 -2.47 -1.95 -14.88
C LEU A 26 -3.74 -2.76 -15.21
N GLU A 27 -4.15 -2.76 -16.48
CA GLU A 27 -5.31 -3.52 -16.94
C GLU A 27 -5.13 -5.03 -16.70
N ALA A 28 -3.96 -5.57 -17.02
CA ALA A 28 -3.64 -6.98 -16.79
C ALA A 28 -3.73 -7.35 -15.30
N TYR A 29 -3.13 -6.53 -14.43
CA TYR A 29 -3.19 -6.74 -12.98
C TYR A 29 -4.64 -6.78 -12.47
N ILE A 30 -5.47 -5.83 -12.88
CA ILE A 30 -6.88 -5.76 -12.44
C ILE A 30 -7.68 -6.98 -12.94
N ALA A 31 -7.40 -7.45 -14.16
CA ALA A 31 -8.06 -8.63 -14.73
C ALA A 31 -7.66 -9.94 -14.05
N GLU A 32 -6.39 -10.07 -13.65
CA GLU A 32 -5.84 -11.26 -12.99
C GLU A 32 -6.21 -11.34 -11.49
N SER A 33 -6.49 -10.20 -10.86
CA SER A 33 -6.71 -10.13 -9.42
C SER A 33 -8.13 -10.55 -9.02
N THR A 34 -8.26 -11.81 -8.57
CA THR A 34 -9.52 -12.41 -8.12
C THR A 34 -10.06 -11.85 -6.80
N GLU A 35 -9.24 -11.11 -6.05
CA GLU A 35 -9.61 -10.55 -4.75
C GLU A 35 -10.30 -9.19 -4.83
N ILE A 36 -10.39 -8.59 -6.04
CA ILE A 36 -11.00 -7.27 -6.24
C ILE A 36 -12.51 -7.41 -6.28
N SER A 37 -13.18 -6.69 -5.39
CA SER A 37 -14.63 -6.57 -5.40
C SER A 37 -15.06 -5.20 -4.90
N PRO A 38 -16.33 -4.80 -5.05
CA PRO A 38 -16.83 -3.55 -4.46
C PRO A 38 -16.61 -3.47 -2.94
N SER A 39 -16.53 -4.60 -2.23
CA SER A 39 -16.23 -4.65 -0.80
C SER A 39 -14.74 -4.74 -0.47
N ARG A 40 -13.88 -4.98 -1.47
CA ARG A 40 -12.42 -5.10 -1.36
C ARG A 40 -11.76 -4.31 -2.50
N PRO A 41 -11.79 -2.97 -2.45
CA PRO A 41 -11.24 -2.13 -3.50
C PRO A 41 -9.71 -2.27 -3.56
N VAL A 42 -9.15 -1.90 -4.71
CA VAL A 42 -7.70 -1.74 -4.88
C VAL A 42 -7.38 -0.26 -4.86
N LEU A 43 -6.33 0.09 -4.12
CA LEU A 43 -5.81 1.44 -4.06
C LEU A 43 -4.69 1.60 -5.09
N VAL A 44 -4.82 2.60 -5.97
CA VAL A 44 -3.79 2.96 -6.96
C VAL A 44 -3.24 4.32 -6.55
N ASP A 45 -1.95 4.38 -6.26
CA ASP A 45 -1.29 5.59 -5.79
C ASP A 45 -0.05 5.89 -6.63
N ARG A 46 0.46 7.12 -6.58
CA ARG A 46 1.72 7.45 -7.24
C ARG A 46 2.86 6.72 -6.52
N PHE A 47 3.76 6.09 -7.30
CA PHE A 47 4.97 5.50 -6.72
C PHE A 47 5.98 6.59 -6.33
N LEU A 48 6.63 6.41 -5.17
CA LEU A 48 7.61 7.33 -4.61
C LEU A 48 8.98 6.65 -4.62
N ASP A 49 9.79 6.96 -5.64
CA ASP A 49 11.05 6.26 -5.95
C ASP A 49 12.19 6.55 -4.95
N ASP A 50 12.22 7.75 -4.37
CA ASP A 50 13.27 8.24 -3.46
C ASP A 50 12.70 8.63 -2.08
N ALA A 51 11.60 8.00 -1.66
CA ALA A 51 11.02 8.27 -0.36
C ALA A 51 11.75 7.50 0.76
N ILE A 52 11.85 8.14 1.92
CA ILE A 52 12.21 7.47 3.17
C ILE A 52 10.94 6.83 3.73
N GLU A 53 10.98 5.54 3.99
CA GLU A 53 9.90 4.81 4.66
C GLU A 53 10.11 4.84 6.18
N ILE A 54 9.07 5.22 6.90
CA ILE A 54 9.07 5.32 8.36
C ILE A 54 7.91 4.48 8.90
N ASP A 55 8.22 3.57 9.83
CA ASP A 55 7.25 2.82 10.60
C ASP A 55 7.10 3.42 12.01
N VAL A 56 5.86 3.53 12.48
CA VAL A 56 5.54 4.07 13.80
C VAL A 56 4.61 3.11 14.53
N ASP A 57 5.06 2.62 15.68
CA ASP A 57 4.26 1.79 16.57
C ASP A 57 3.68 2.66 17.70
N ALA A 58 2.36 2.60 17.87
CA ALA A 58 1.65 3.38 18.88
C ALA A 58 0.48 2.60 19.51
N LEU A 59 0.14 2.96 20.76
CA LEU A 59 -1.04 2.51 21.48
C LEU A 59 -1.90 3.72 21.83
N TYR A 60 -3.22 3.60 21.67
CA TYR A 60 -4.19 4.65 22.02
C TYR A 60 -5.35 4.02 22.79
N ASP A 61 -5.66 4.58 23.96
CA ASP A 61 -6.70 4.05 24.84
C ASP A 61 -8.05 4.80 24.74
N GLY A 62 -8.10 5.88 23.95
CA GLY A 62 -9.26 6.77 23.83
C GLY A 62 -9.05 8.15 24.45
N GLU A 63 -8.00 8.34 25.25
CA GLU A 63 -7.65 9.63 25.86
C GLU A 63 -6.18 9.98 25.58
N GLU A 64 -5.26 9.05 25.78
CA GLU A 64 -3.82 9.24 25.63
C GLU A 64 -3.22 8.33 24.56
N LEU A 65 -2.27 8.88 23.80
CA LEU A 65 -1.50 8.16 22.79
C LEU A 65 -0.08 7.93 23.27
N TYR A 66 0.32 6.67 23.35
CA TYR A 66 1.67 6.23 23.68
C TYR A 66 2.42 5.81 22.41
N LEU A 67 3.55 6.47 22.11
CA LEU A 67 4.44 6.12 21.01
C LEU A 67 5.49 5.10 21.50
N GLY A 68 5.43 3.87 20.98
CA GLY A 68 6.34 2.79 21.33
C GLY A 68 7.67 2.88 20.58
N GLY A 69 7.66 3.34 19.33
CA GLY A 69 8.86 3.48 18.52
C GLY A 69 8.62 4.17 17.20
N VAL A 70 9.68 4.79 16.67
CA VAL A 70 9.76 5.32 15.31
C VAL A 70 10.99 4.68 14.68
N MET A 71 10.80 4.02 13.53
CA MET A 71 11.82 3.25 12.85
C MET A 71 11.93 3.75 11.40
N GLU A 72 13.15 3.90 10.93
CA GLU A 72 13.46 4.28 9.54
C GLU A 72 13.96 3.05 8.79
N HIS A 73 13.39 2.80 7.60
CA HIS A 73 13.86 1.75 6.70
C HIS A 73 15.16 2.21 6.03
N ILE A 74 16.19 1.34 6.00
CA ILE A 74 17.48 1.56 5.34
C ILE A 74 17.48 1.02 3.91
#